data_AF-A0A7W4HBR7-F1
#
_entry.id   AF-A0A7W4HBR7-F1
#
_cell.length_a   1.000
_cell.length_b   1.000
_cell.length_c   1.000
_cell.angle_alpha   90.00
_cell.angle_beta   90.00
_cell.angle_gamma   90.00
#
_symmetry.space_group_name_H-M   'P 1'
#
loop_
_entity.id
_entity.type
_entity.pdbx_description
1 polymer ?
#
loop_
_entity_poly.entity_id
_entity_poly.type
_entity_poly.pdbx_seq_one_letter_code
_entity_poly.pdbx_strand_id
1 'polypeptide(L)'
;MLGIFLILLFVIFLIFFEPKIEARLKKPAPENKNFDAQMKKLWDIAKVSMKERKTLRAEKALLTILKFDETNAAAYNRLGILYAKSQNYDEAIECFEIAQSLDSNPSSLHNVGLIYLETGAYEKASMAFQQALKLEGDVPARFIALAKSEEKLGHRKAAVEALESAYALDHSISTLRHILSIYEDMGDAENIQIVTARIEQQVAEDELKKKQELAKKQKRTVAKKPVRTAKPAKIFYPKAKKPTTKSSGSVSQTSTERTIQDAKLSATAVSRPVATRTSTRRRKMIQ
;
A
#
# COMPACT_ATOMS: atom_id res chain seq x y z
N MET A 1 -42.78 -58.31 -4.39
CA MET A 1 -42.81 -57.81 -3.00
C MET A 1 -41.43 -57.71 -2.34
N LEU A 2 -40.63 -58.78 -2.28
CA LEU A 2 -39.37 -58.79 -1.49
C LEU A 2 -38.37 -57.66 -1.83
N GLY A 3 -38.17 -57.34 -3.12
CA GLY A 3 -37.22 -56.30 -3.54
C GLY A 3 -37.53 -54.89 -3.05
N ILE A 4 -38.82 -54.55 -2.86
CA ILE A 4 -39.24 -53.23 -2.35
C ILE A 4 -38.78 -53.08 -0.89
N PHE A 5 -38.95 -54.12 -0.07
CA PHE A 5 -38.48 -54.12 1.32
C PHE A 5 -36.96 -53.98 1.43
N LEU A 6 -36.20 -54.56 0.48
CA LEU A 6 -34.74 -54.49 0.47
C LEU A 6 -34.24 -53.07 0.11
N ILE A 7 -34.90 -52.40 -0.85
CA ILE A 7 -34.66 -50.99 -1.16
C ILE A 7 -35.04 -50.10 0.04
N LEU A 8 -36.17 -50.36 0.69
CA LEU A 8 -36.63 -49.57 1.84
C LEU A 8 -35.69 -49.71 3.04
N LEU A 9 -35.18 -50.92 3.31
CA LEU A 9 -34.12 -51.18 4.30
C LEU A 9 -32.81 -50.46 3.95
N PHE A 10 -32.43 -50.41 2.67
CA PHE A 10 -31.23 -49.70 2.22
C PHE A 10 -31.37 -48.17 2.39
N VAL A 11 -32.54 -47.60 2.08
CA VAL A 11 -32.84 -46.18 2.30
C VAL A 11 -32.86 -45.85 3.80
N ILE A 12 -33.46 -46.69 4.64
CA ILE A 12 -33.41 -46.54 6.11
C ILE A 12 -31.96 -46.63 6.61
N PHE A 13 -31.16 -47.55 6.06
CA PHE A 13 -29.74 -47.67 6.38
C PHE A 13 -28.99 -46.39 6.03
N LEU A 14 -29.13 -45.84 4.82
CA LEU A 14 -28.50 -44.56 4.44
C LEU A 14 -28.91 -43.44 5.40
N ILE A 15 -30.21 -43.22 5.64
CA ILE A 15 -30.73 -42.17 6.54
C ILE A 15 -30.15 -42.29 7.97
N PHE A 16 -29.90 -43.51 8.46
CA PHE A 16 -29.43 -43.74 9.84
C PHE A 16 -27.88 -43.83 9.95
N PHE A 17 -27.18 -44.16 8.88
CA PHE A 17 -25.71 -44.30 8.86
C PHE A 17 -24.98 -43.07 8.29
N GLU A 18 -25.53 -42.36 7.30
CA GLU A 18 -24.96 -41.12 6.76
C GLU A 18 -24.69 -40.05 7.83
N PRO A 19 -25.63 -39.68 8.73
CA PRO A 19 -25.33 -38.68 9.77
C PRO A 19 -24.23 -39.13 10.74
N LYS A 20 -24.01 -40.45 10.91
CA LYS A 20 -22.88 -40.99 11.68
C LYS A 20 -21.56 -40.97 10.90
N ILE A 21 -21.61 -41.08 9.56
CA ILE A 21 -20.45 -40.94 8.68
C ILE A 21 -20.04 -39.46 8.61
N GLU A 22 -20.98 -38.55 8.37
CA GLU A 22 -20.75 -37.10 8.44
C GLU A 22 -20.17 -36.68 9.78
N ALA A 23 -20.72 -37.17 10.91
CA ALA A 23 -20.20 -36.87 12.24
C ALA A 23 -18.81 -37.46 12.53
N ARG A 24 -18.32 -38.41 11.72
CA ARG A 24 -16.91 -38.87 11.75
C ARG A 24 -16.02 -38.04 10.83
N LEU A 25 -16.52 -37.60 9.67
CA LEU A 25 -15.81 -36.73 8.73
C LEU A 25 -15.68 -35.29 9.25
N LYS A 26 -16.64 -34.79 10.04
CA LYS A 26 -16.62 -33.47 10.71
C LYS A 26 -15.79 -33.45 12.00
N LYS A 27 -15.23 -34.57 12.46
CA LYS A 27 -14.22 -34.52 13.52
C LYS A 27 -12.91 -34.03 12.91
N PRO A 28 -12.33 -32.90 13.38
CA PRO A 28 -10.99 -32.54 12.95
C PRO A 28 -10.05 -33.71 13.25
N ALA A 29 -9.18 -34.03 12.30
CA ALA A 29 -8.14 -35.05 12.50
C ALA A 29 -7.36 -34.74 13.79
N PRO A 30 -6.91 -35.76 14.55
CA PRO A 30 -6.23 -35.54 15.82
C PRO A 30 -5.06 -34.58 15.64
N GLU A 31 -5.10 -33.44 16.35
CA GLU A 31 -4.23 -32.27 16.23
C GLU A 31 -2.75 -32.64 16.41
N ASN A 32 -2.10 -33.04 15.31
CA ASN A 32 -0.70 -33.41 15.32
C ASN A 32 0.15 -32.14 15.25
N LYS A 33 0.35 -31.51 16.41
CA LYS A 33 1.10 -30.25 16.58
C LYS A 33 2.49 -30.25 15.92
N ASN A 34 3.09 -31.44 15.76
CA ASN A 34 4.36 -31.61 15.05
C ASN A 34 4.22 -31.47 13.52
N PHE A 35 3.10 -31.87 12.93
CA PHE A 35 2.76 -31.67 11.53
C PHE A 35 2.52 -30.18 11.24
N ASP A 36 1.69 -29.52 12.04
CA ASP A 36 1.36 -28.09 11.87
C ASP A 36 2.62 -27.20 11.98
N ALA A 37 3.50 -27.51 12.94
CA ALA A 37 4.79 -26.85 13.08
C ALA A 37 5.73 -27.09 11.89
N GLN A 38 5.76 -28.30 11.32
CA GLN A 38 6.52 -28.62 10.11
C GLN A 38 5.97 -27.90 8.88
N MET A 39 4.65 -27.93 8.69
CA MET A 39 3.95 -27.25 7.59
C MET A 39 4.22 -25.75 7.64
N LYS A 40 4.06 -25.10 8.81
CA LYS A 40 4.39 -23.69 9.03
C LYS A 40 5.86 -23.40 8.68
N LYS A 41 6.80 -24.24 9.12
CA LYS A 41 8.24 -24.10 8.82
C LYS A 41 8.52 -24.21 7.32
N LEU A 42 7.84 -25.10 6.59
CA LEU A 42 7.97 -25.20 5.13
C LEU A 42 7.46 -23.93 4.43
N TRP A 43 6.31 -23.39 4.87
CA TRP A 43 5.77 -22.13 4.37
C TRP A 43 6.71 -20.94 4.61
N ASP A 44 7.30 -20.84 5.80
CA ASP A 44 8.30 -19.81 6.12
C ASP A 44 9.55 -19.96 5.23
N ILE A 45 10.05 -21.18 5.03
CA ILE A 45 11.19 -21.45 4.14
C ILE A 45 10.85 -21.06 2.69
N ALA A 46 9.68 -21.44 2.18
CA ALA A 46 9.25 -21.08 0.83
C ALA A 46 9.18 -19.56 0.66
N LYS A 47 8.46 -18.87 1.54
CA LYS A 47 8.28 -17.40 1.53
C LYS A 47 9.60 -16.64 1.60
N VAL A 48 10.50 -17.03 2.50
CA VAL A 48 11.84 -16.40 2.62
C VAL A 48 12.67 -16.68 1.36
N SER A 49 12.69 -17.92 0.87
CA SER A 49 13.48 -18.30 -0.31
C SER A 49 12.99 -17.58 -1.58
N MET A 50 11.67 -17.40 -1.76
CA MET A 50 11.10 -16.59 -2.85
C MET A 50 11.53 -15.12 -2.76
N LYS A 51 11.58 -14.54 -1.56
CA LYS A 51 12.04 -13.15 -1.34
C LYS A 51 13.54 -13.00 -1.63
N GLU A 52 14.34 -13.99 -1.24
CA GLU A 52 15.79 -14.05 -1.47
C GLU A 52 16.18 -14.48 -2.90
N ARG A 53 15.21 -14.70 -3.80
CA ARG A 53 15.41 -15.22 -5.17
C ARG A 53 16.11 -16.60 -5.22
N LYS A 54 16.04 -17.39 -4.14
CA LYS A 54 16.57 -18.75 -4.06
C LYS A 54 15.55 -19.74 -4.62
N THR A 55 15.39 -19.74 -5.95
CA THR A 55 14.32 -20.46 -6.68
C THR A 55 14.23 -21.93 -6.30
N LEU A 56 15.28 -22.72 -6.53
CA LEU A 56 15.33 -24.15 -6.21
C LEU A 56 14.98 -24.48 -4.75
N ARG A 57 15.31 -23.58 -3.80
CA ARG A 57 14.99 -23.78 -2.37
C ARG A 57 13.51 -23.49 -2.08
N ALA A 58 12.93 -22.49 -2.74
CA ALA A 58 11.50 -22.21 -2.65
C ALA A 58 10.68 -23.34 -3.27
N GLU A 59 11.05 -23.77 -4.48
CA GLU A 59 10.44 -24.86 -5.22
C GLU A 59 10.45 -26.16 -4.42
N LYS A 60 11.61 -26.59 -3.92
CA LYS A 60 11.72 -27.79 -3.08
C LYS A 60 10.85 -27.72 -1.81
N ALA A 61 10.70 -26.55 -1.20
CA ALA A 61 9.82 -26.39 -0.03
C ALA A 61 8.34 -26.52 -0.41
N LEU A 62 7.92 -25.92 -1.53
CA LEU A 62 6.56 -26.00 -2.05
C LEU A 62 6.18 -27.40 -2.55
N LEU A 63 7.07 -28.08 -3.28
CA LEU A 63 6.91 -29.49 -3.65
C LEU A 63 6.87 -30.41 -2.43
N THR A 64 7.55 -30.05 -1.34
CA THR A 64 7.45 -30.80 -0.07
C THR A 64 6.11 -30.56 0.61
N ILE A 65 5.54 -29.35 0.55
CA ILE A 65 4.16 -29.08 1.01
C ILE A 65 3.16 -29.93 0.22
N LEU A 66 3.27 -29.95 -1.11
CA LEU A 66 2.38 -30.74 -1.97
C LEU A 66 2.48 -32.26 -1.73
N LYS A 67 3.65 -32.78 -1.30
CA LYS A 67 3.76 -34.20 -0.88
C LYS A 67 3.03 -34.55 0.42
N PHE A 68 2.65 -33.54 1.22
CA PHE A 68 1.85 -33.73 2.43
C PHE A 68 0.37 -33.35 2.22
N ASP A 69 0.09 -32.48 1.25
CA ASP A 69 -1.25 -32.01 0.86
C ASP A 69 -1.25 -31.74 -0.65
N GLU A 70 -1.58 -32.76 -1.44
CA GLU A 70 -1.65 -32.70 -2.91
C GLU A 70 -2.77 -31.78 -3.40
N THR A 71 -3.69 -31.35 -2.51
CA THR A 71 -4.80 -30.45 -2.79
C THR A 71 -4.52 -29.00 -2.40
N ASN A 72 -3.27 -28.65 -2.07
CA ASN A 72 -2.95 -27.32 -1.57
C ASN A 72 -2.90 -26.25 -2.68
N ALA A 73 -4.05 -25.67 -3.01
CA ALA A 73 -4.20 -24.59 -4.00
C ALA A 73 -3.23 -23.41 -3.77
N ALA A 74 -2.93 -23.08 -2.50
CA ALA A 74 -1.99 -22.02 -2.17
C ALA A 74 -0.54 -22.38 -2.55
N ALA A 75 -0.14 -23.65 -2.44
CA ALA A 75 1.22 -24.10 -2.78
C ALA A 75 1.43 -24.11 -4.30
N TYR A 76 0.46 -24.62 -5.07
CA TYR A 76 0.44 -24.50 -6.53
C TYR A 76 0.51 -23.03 -6.96
N ASN A 77 -0.29 -22.15 -6.35
CA ASN A 77 -0.22 -20.71 -6.61
C ASN A 77 1.17 -20.09 -6.36
N ARG A 78 1.91 -20.55 -5.35
CA ARG A 78 3.29 -20.08 -5.13
C ARG A 78 4.29 -20.68 -6.13
N LEU A 79 4.09 -21.92 -6.59
CA LEU A 79 4.88 -22.51 -7.67
C LEU A 79 4.64 -21.78 -8.99
N GLY A 80 3.40 -21.48 -9.36
CA GLY A 80 3.07 -20.69 -10.54
C GLY A 80 3.76 -19.31 -10.52
N ILE A 81 3.70 -18.60 -9.38
CA ILE A 81 4.43 -17.33 -9.21
C ILE A 81 5.96 -17.51 -9.29
N LEU A 82 6.49 -18.66 -8.90
CA LEU A 82 7.93 -18.95 -8.94
C LEU A 82 8.42 -19.25 -10.37
N TYR A 83 7.68 -20.07 -11.11
CA TYR A 83 7.96 -20.40 -12.50
C TYR A 83 7.76 -19.19 -13.41
N ALA A 84 6.69 -18.41 -13.23
CA ALA A 84 6.47 -17.15 -13.97
C ALA A 84 7.64 -16.15 -13.80
N LYS A 85 8.22 -16.07 -12.59
CA LYS A 85 9.42 -15.25 -12.32
C LYS A 85 10.71 -15.79 -12.93
N SER A 86 10.72 -17.07 -13.28
CA SER A 86 11.82 -17.75 -14.00
C SER A 86 11.58 -17.78 -15.51
N GLN A 87 10.46 -17.22 -15.99
CA GLN A 87 9.98 -17.26 -17.38
C GLN A 87 9.60 -18.67 -17.90
N ASN A 88 9.44 -19.63 -16.98
CA ASN A 88 8.83 -20.95 -17.22
C ASN A 88 7.31 -20.76 -17.27
N TYR A 89 6.80 -20.24 -18.38
CA TYR A 89 5.41 -19.79 -18.48
C TYR A 89 4.40 -20.94 -18.57
N ASP A 90 4.75 -22.04 -19.23
CA ASP A 90 3.84 -23.18 -19.40
C ASP A 90 3.61 -23.90 -18.06
N GLU A 91 4.68 -24.22 -17.33
CA GLU A 91 4.58 -24.82 -15.98
C GLU A 91 3.95 -23.85 -14.97
N ALA A 92 4.08 -22.54 -15.19
CA ALA A 92 3.41 -21.54 -14.38
C ALA A 92 1.89 -21.55 -14.60
N ILE A 93 1.44 -21.61 -15.86
CA ILE A 93 0.02 -21.71 -16.23
C ILE A 93 -0.56 -23.01 -15.66
N GLU A 94 0.09 -24.16 -15.86
CA GLU A 94 -0.34 -25.46 -15.31
C GLU A 94 -0.53 -25.38 -13.79
N CYS A 95 0.44 -24.81 -13.05
CA CYS A 95 0.29 -24.60 -11.62
C CYS A 95 -0.89 -23.70 -11.25
N PHE A 96 -1.17 -22.65 -12.03
CA PHE A 96 -2.31 -21.77 -11.77
C PHE A 96 -3.65 -22.41 -12.12
N GLU A 97 -3.73 -23.23 -13.17
CA GLU A 97 -4.92 -23.99 -13.55
C GLU A 97 -5.26 -25.06 -12.51
N ILE A 98 -4.26 -25.81 -12.03
CA ILE A 98 -4.44 -26.74 -10.90
C ILE A 98 -4.92 -25.97 -9.67
N ALA A 99 -4.27 -24.87 -9.31
CA ALA A 99 -4.69 -24.05 -8.17
C ALA A 99 -6.14 -23.55 -8.29
N GLN A 100 -6.53 -23.07 -9.46
CA GLN A 100 -7.87 -22.55 -9.77
C GLN A 100 -8.96 -23.64 -9.79
N SER A 101 -8.59 -24.90 -10.09
CA SER A 101 -9.51 -26.05 -10.00
C SER A 101 -9.76 -26.52 -8.55
N LEU A 102 -8.80 -26.25 -7.65
CA LEU A 102 -8.87 -26.58 -6.22
C LEU A 102 -9.53 -25.47 -5.39
N ASP A 103 -9.19 -24.20 -5.66
CA ASP A 103 -9.75 -23.02 -5.00
C ASP A 103 -9.79 -21.84 -5.99
N SER A 104 -10.98 -21.25 -6.17
CA SER A 104 -11.20 -20.23 -7.19
C SER A 104 -10.67 -18.86 -6.74
N ASN A 105 -9.47 -18.49 -7.21
CA ASN A 105 -8.72 -17.36 -6.69
C ASN A 105 -8.48 -16.27 -7.76
N PRO A 106 -9.02 -15.04 -7.58
CA PRO A 106 -8.86 -13.95 -8.55
C PRO A 106 -7.41 -13.48 -8.73
N SER A 107 -6.51 -13.79 -7.79
CA SER A 107 -5.07 -13.53 -7.94
C SER A 107 -4.41 -14.50 -8.92
N SER A 108 -4.86 -15.74 -8.98
CA SER A 108 -4.36 -16.78 -9.90
C SER A 108 -4.69 -16.42 -11.34
N LEU A 109 -5.97 -16.11 -11.60
CA LEU A 109 -6.44 -15.64 -12.90
C LEU A 109 -5.74 -14.35 -13.34
N HIS A 110 -5.51 -13.40 -12.42
CA HIS A 110 -4.72 -12.20 -12.74
C HIS A 110 -3.27 -12.54 -13.12
N ASN A 111 -2.59 -13.47 -12.43
CA ASN A 111 -1.23 -13.87 -12.79
C ASN A 111 -1.18 -14.59 -14.15
N VAL A 112 -2.16 -15.45 -14.45
CA VAL A 112 -2.31 -16.08 -15.78
C VAL A 112 -2.53 -15.02 -16.87
N GLY A 113 -3.39 -14.03 -16.61
CA GLY A 113 -3.58 -12.89 -17.52
C GLY A 113 -2.29 -12.09 -17.77
N LEU A 114 -1.46 -11.91 -16.74
CA LEU A 114 -0.15 -11.25 -16.90
C LEU A 114 0.83 -12.08 -17.75
N ILE A 115 0.82 -13.42 -17.62
CA ILE A 115 1.62 -14.31 -18.48
C ILE A 115 1.14 -14.20 -19.93
N TYR A 116 -0.18 -14.23 -20.17
CA TYR A 116 -0.72 -14.08 -21.51
C TYR A 116 -0.44 -12.69 -22.12
N LEU A 117 -0.44 -11.63 -21.31
CA LEU A 117 -0.05 -10.28 -21.75
C LEU A 117 1.43 -10.21 -22.16
N GLU A 118 2.33 -10.84 -21.39
CA GLU A 118 3.78 -10.89 -21.67
C GLU A 118 4.10 -11.74 -22.92
N THR A 119 3.39 -12.85 -23.10
CA THR A 119 3.57 -13.80 -24.22
C THR A 119 2.82 -13.40 -25.51
N GLY A 120 2.08 -12.30 -25.49
CA GLY A 120 1.37 -11.76 -26.67
C GLY A 120 -0.01 -12.36 -26.94
N ALA A 121 -0.53 -13.23 -26.07
CA ALA A 121 -1.87 -13.84 -26.18
C ALA A 121 -2.95 -12.90 -25.60
N TYR A 122 -3.10 -11.71 -26.18
CA TYR A 122 -3.86 -10.60 -25.60
C TYR A 122 -5.35 -10.89 -25.37
N GLU A 123 -5.99 -11.68 -26.21
CA GLU A 123 -7.38 -12.11 -26.04
C GLU A 123 -7.54 -13.00 -24.78
N LYS A 124 -6.61 -13.95 -24.59
CA LYS A 124 -6.57 -14.80 -23.38
C LYS A 124 -6.27 -13.97 -22.14
N ALA A 125 -5.41 -12.97 -22.25
CA ALA A 125 -5.12 -12.03 -21.17
C ALA A 125 -6.38 -11.26 -20.74
N SER A 126 -7.11 -10.65 -21.69
CA SER A 126 -8.38 -9.98 -21.44
C SER A 126 -9.39 -10.92 -20.76
N MET A 127 -9.62 -12.13 -21.30
CA MET A 127 -10.52 -13.12 -20.71
C MET A 127 -10.15 -13.46 -19.25
N ALA A 128 -8.87 -13.69 -18.96
CA ALA A 128 -8.40 -14.02 -17.62
C ALA A 128 -8.59 -12.83 -16.64
N PHE A 129 -8.34 -11.60 -17.08
CA PHE A 129 -8.60 -10.41 -16.26
C PHE A 129 -10.10 -10.17 -16.03
N GLN A 130 -10.95 -10.37 -17.04
CA GLN A 130 -12.41 -10.29 -16.89
C GLN A 130 -12.94 -11.36 -15.92
N GLN A 131 -12.41 -12.59 -15.96
CA GLN A 131 -12.77 -13.62 -14.97
C GLN A 131 -12.31 -13.24 -13.56
N ALA A 132 -11.09 -12.70 -13.40
CA ALA A 132 -10.61 -12.21 -12.11
C ALA A 132 -11.48 -11.06 -11.55
N LEU A 133 -11.92 -10.14 -12.40
CA LEU A 133 -12.81 -9.03 -12.04
C LEU A 133 -14.24 -9.48 -11.65
N LYS A 134 -14.74 -10.58 -12.22
CA LYS A 134 -16.03 -11.18 -11.82
C LYS A 134 -15.98 -11.78 -10.41
N LEU A 135 -14.80 -12.19 -9.94
CA LEU A 135 -14.58 -12.72 -8.59
C LEU A 135 -14.26 -11.62 -7.57
N GLU A 136 -13.41 -10.65 -7.93
CA GLU A 136 -12.99 -9.55 -7.05
C GLU A 136 -12.72 -8.28 -7.90
N GLY A 137 -13.75 -7.43 -7.98
CA GLY A 137 -13.81 -6.24 -8.83
C GLY A 137 -13.45 -4.91 -8.16
N ASP A 138 -12.85 -4.92 -6.97
CA ASP A 138 -12.44 -3.73 -6.20
C ASP A 138 -10.92 -3.47 -6.25
N VAL A 139 -10.18 -4.19 -7.09
CA VAL A 139 -8.72 -4.06 -7.25
C VAL A 139 -8.38 -3.30 -8.55
N PRO A 140 -7.93 -2.02 -8.48
CA PRO A 140 -7.63 -1.18 -9.65
C PRO A 140 -6.61 -1.81 -10.61
N ALA A 141 -5.63 -2.56 -10.08
CA ALA A 141 -4.60 -3.21 -10.88
C ALA A 141 -5.15 -4.24 -11.89
N ARG A 142 -6.31 -4.85 -11.62
CA ARG A 142 -6.95 -5.78 -12.57
C ARG A 142 -7.55 -5.04 -13.76
N PHE A 143 -8.23 -3.93 -13.50
CA PHE A 143 -8.74 -3.04 -14.55
C PHE A 143 -7.62 -2.44 -15.40
N ILE A 144 -6.51 -2.00 -14.79
CA ILE A 144 -5.34 -1.49 -15.52
C ILE A 144 -4.70 -2.58 -16.40
N ALA A 145 -4.67 -3.84 -15.94
CA ALA A 145 -4.14 -4.96 -16.72
C ALA A 145 -5.08 -5.39 -17.87
N LEU A 146 -6.41 -5.34 -17.63
CA LEU A 146 -7.42 -5.48 -18.69
C LEU A 146 -7.23 -4.38 -19.75
N ALA A 147 -7.14 -3.11 -19.34
CA ALA A 147 -6.96 -1.98 -20.24
C ALA A 147 -5.74 -2.14 -21.15
N LYS A 148 -4.60 -2.59 -20.60
CA LYS A 148 -3.39 -2.90 -21.37
C LYS A 148 -3.60 -4.03 -22.39
N SER A 149 -4.44 -5.01 -22.07
CA SER A 149 -4.79 -6.11 -22.99
C SER A 149 -5.64 -5.56 -24.14
N GLU A 150 -6.68 -4.78 -23.83
CA GLU A 150 -7.55 -4.15 -24.82
C GLU A 150 -6.81 -3.14 -25.71
N GLU A 151 -5.86 -2.38 -25.17
CA GLU A 151 -4.98 -1.49 -25.93
C GLU A 151 -4.13 -2.27 -26.96
N LYS A 152 -3.56 -3.42 -26.57
CA LYS A 152 -2.81 -4.30 -27.47
C LYS A 152 -3.66 -4.96 -28.54
N LEU A 153 -4.95 -5.16 -28.28
CA LEU A 153 -5.96 -5.58 -29.27
C LEU A 153 -6.45 -4.42 -30.16
N GLY A 154 -6.09 -3.17 -29.85
CA GLY A 154 -6.60 -1.97 -30.53
C GLY A 154 -7.99 -1.53 -30.08
N HIS A 155 -8.58 -2.17 -29.08
CA HIS A 155 -9.89 -1.86 -28.49
C HIS A 155 -9.83 -0.64 -27.56
N ARG A 156 -9.37 0.51 -28.08
CA ARG A 156 -9.07 1.72 -27.31
C ARG A 156 -10.22 2.21 -26.41
N LYS A 157 -11.48 2.08 -26.85
CA LYS A 157 -12.66 2.44 -26.04
C LYS A 157 -12.80 1.57 -24.79
N ALA A 158 -12.72 0.25 -24.94
CA ALA A 158 -12.77 -0.69 -23.82
C ALA A 158 -11.57 -0.50 -22.87
N ALA A 159 -10.40 -0.13 -23.40
CA ALA A 159 -9.23 0.22 -22.59
C ALA A 159 -9.50 1.45 -21.70
N VAL A 160 -10.11 2.51 -22.24
CA VAL A 160 -10.50 3.70 -21.46
C VAL A 160 -11.59 3.37 -20.44
N GLU A 161 -12.63 2.61 -20.80
CA GLU A 161 -13.70 2.18 -19.87
C GLU A 161 -13.14 1.40 -18.66
N ALA A 162 -12.17 0.51 -18.90
CA ALA A 162 -11.46 -0.19 -17.85
C ALA A 162 -10.61 0.78 -16.99
N LEU A 163 -9.91 1.76 -17.57
CA LEU A 163 -9.14 2.74 -16.80
C LEU A 163 -10.01 3.69 -15.98
N GLU A 164 -11.17 4.11 -16.48
CA GLU A 164 -12.14 4.89 -15.70
C GLU A 164 -12.66 4.08 -14.51
N SER A 165 -12.89 2.77 -14.70
CA SER A 165 -13.24 1.85 -13.62
C SER A 165 -12.12 1.72 -12.58
N ALA A 166 -10.85 1.71 -13.00
CA ALA A 166 -9.70 1.76 -12.09
C ALA A 166 -9.63 3.09 -11.32
N TYR A 167 -9.82 4.22 -12.02
CA TYR A 167 -9.79 5.56 -11.43
C TYR A 167 -10.92 5.78 -10.41
N ALA A 168 -12.11 5.23 -10.65
CA ALA A 168 -13.21 5.27 -9.69
C ALA A 168 -12.87 4.60 -8.34
N LEU A 169 -11.94 3.64 -8.34
CA LEU A 169 -11.48 2.95 -7.13
C LEU A 169 -10.32 3.67 -6.42
N ASP A 170 -9.25 4.02 -7.15
CA ASP A 170 -8.02 4.56 -6.53
C ASP A 170 -7.85 6.07 -6.63
N HIS A 171 -8.64 6.74 -7.47
CA HIS A 171 -8.52 8.16 -7.82
C HIS A 171 -7.09 8.54 -8.22
N SER A 172 -6.36 7.65 -8.89
CA SER A 172 -4.94 7.86 -9.19
C SER A 172 -4.73 8.76 -10.41
N ILE A 173 -3.95 9.83 -10.23
CA ILE A 173 -3.48 10.71 -11.31
C ILE A 173 -2.71 9.92 -12.39
N SER A 174 -2.04 8.82 -12.05
CA SER A 174 -1.37 7.99 -13.06
C SER A 174 -2.36 7.29 -13.99
N THR A 175 -3.55 6.95 -13.48
CA THR A 175 -4.63 6.35 -14.28
C THR A 175 -5.23 7.40 -15.23
N LEU A 176 -5.46 8.63 -14.77
CA LEU A 176 -5.88 9.74 -15.64
C LEU A 176 -4.84 10.04 -16.75
N ARG A 177 -3.54 10.02 -16.42
CA ARG A 177 -2.47 10.19 -17.42
C ARG A 177 -2.43 9.07 -18.45
N HIS A 178 -2.81 7.85 -18.07
CA HIS A 178 -2.91 6.73 -19.00
C HIS A 178 -4.11 6.90 -19.94
N ILE A 179 -5.27 7.34 -19.42
CA ILE A 179 -6.45 7.70 -20.22
C ILE A 179 -6.12 8.83 -21.21
N LEU A 180 -5.43 9.88 -20.74
CA LEU A 180 -4.97 10.99 -21.58
C LEU A 180 -4.11 10.50 -22.76
N SER A 181 -3.12 9.64 -22.49
CA SER A 181 -2.25 9.07 -23.54
C SER A 181 -3.04 8.33 -24.63
N ILE A 182 -4.09 7.58 -24.26
CA ILE A 182 -4.93 6.87 -25.24
C ILE A 182 -5.72 7.87 -26.10
N TYR A 183 -6.23 8.97 -25.51
CA TYR A 183 -6.92 10.01 -26.28
C TYR A 183 -5.97 10.83 -27.16
N GLU A 184 -4.73 11.08 -26.72
CA GLU A 184 -3.65 11.66 -27.53
C GLU A 184 -3.35 10.76 -28.76
N ASP A 185 -3.20 9.45 -28.56
CA ASP A 185 -3.00 8.46 -29.62
C ASP A 185 -4.23 8.27 -30.55
N MET A 186 -5.41 8.75 -30.13
CA MET A 186 -6.64 8.82 -30.93
C MET A 186 -6.81 10.16 -31.66
N GLY A 187 -6.09 11.22 -31.26
CA GLY A 187 -6.33 12.59 -31.72
C GLY A 187 -7.65 13.20 -31.23
N ASP A 188 -8.20 12.70 -30.12
CA ASP A 188 -9.49 13.13 -29.57
C ASP A 188 -9.34 14.44 -28.78
N ALA A 189 -9.34 15.56 -29.51
CA ALA A 189 -9.10 16.89 -28.97
C ALA A 189 -10.11 17.33 -27.89
N GLU A 190 -11.32 16.77 -27.86
CA GLU A 190 -12.34 17.05 -26.84
C GLU A 190 -11.98 16.34 -25.53
N ASN A 191 -11.78 15.01 -25.58
CA ASN A 191 -11.44 14.24 -24.39
C ASN A 191 -10.05 14.58 -23.83
N ILE A 192 -9.08 14.96 -24.66
CA ILE A 192 -7.78 15.49 -24.21
C ILE A 192 -7.96 16.70 -23.29
N GLN A 193 -8.83 17.65 -23.66
CA GLN A 193 -9.09 18.84 -22.84
C GLN A 193 -9.80 18.48 -21.53
N ILE A 194 -10.81 17.61 -21.59
CA ILE A 194 -11.58 17.14 -20.42
C ILE A 194 -10.67 16.45 -19.41
N VAL A 195 -9.82 15.51 -19.86
CA VAL A 195 -8.93 14.74 -18.97
C VAL A 195 -7.79 15.60 -18.44
N THR A 196 -7.26 16.54 -19.23
CA THR A 196 -6.27 17.51 -18.76
C THR A 196 -6.85 18.38 -17.62
N ALA A 197 -8.07 18.91 -17.79
CA ALA A 197 -8.74 19.69 -16.75
C ALA A 197 -9.00 18.88 -15.46
N ARG A 198 -9.38 17.59 -15.59
CA ARG A 198 -9.50 16.67 -14.43
C ARG A 198 -8.17 16.50 -13.68
N ILE A 199 -7.06 16.33 -14.41
CA ILE A 199 -5.71 16.22 -13.82
C ILE A 199 -5.33 17.51 -13.10
N GLU A 200 -5.52 18.67 -13.72
CA GLU A 200 -5.20 19.97 -13.13
C GLU A 200 -6.01 20.26 -11.87
N GLN A 201 -7.32 20.00 -11.90
CA GLN A 201 -8.19 20.12 -10.73
C GLN A 201 -7.68 19.23 -9.57
N GLN A 202 -7.43 17.95 -9.83
CA GLN A 202 -6.99 17.02 -8.79
C GLN A 202 -5.65 17.45 -8.17
N VAL A 203 -4.69 17.87 -8.99
CA VAL A 203 -3.39 18.39 -8.51
C VAL A 203 -3.58 19.63 -7.63
N ALA A 204 -4.44 20.57 -8.02
CA ALA A 204 -4.73 21.76 -7.25
C ALA A 204 -5.42 21.45 -5.90
N GLU A 205 -6.35 20.50 -5.89
CA GLU A 205 -6.98 20.00 -4.67
C GLU A 205 -5.99 19.34 -3.71
N ASP A 206 -5.09 18.48 -4.22
CA ASP A 206 -4.12 17.77 -3.39
C ASP A 206 -3.03 18.71 -2.85
N GLU A 207 -2.63 19.72 -3.63
CA GLU A 207 -1.83 20.84 -3.11
C GLU A 207 -2.55 21.60 -1.99
N LEU A 208 -3.84 21.90 -2.15
CA LEU A 208 -4.63 22.61 -1.15
C LEU A 208 -4.76 21.79 0.14
N LYS A 209 -5.13 20.50 0.04
CA LYS A 209 -5.18 19.55 1.16
C LYS A 209 -3.84 19.53 1.90
N LYS A 210 -2.72 19.41 1.18
CA LYS A 210 -1.36 19.45 1.74
C LYS A 210 -1.03 20.77 2.44
N LYS A 211 -1.35 21.92 1.85
CA LYS A 211 -1.17 23.25 2.47
C LYS A 211 -1.97 23.37 3.77
N GLN A 212 -3.23 22.91 3.78
CA GLN A 212 -4.09 22.88 4.97
C GLN A 212 -3.54 21.95 6.07
N GLU A 213 -3.01 20.78 5.71
CA GLU A 213 -2.36 19.89 6.67
C GLU A 213 -1.13 20.51 7.32
N LEU A 214 -0.25 21.15 6.53
CA LEU A 214 0.92 21.85 7.07
C LEU A 214 0.51 22.95 8.05
N ALA A 215 -0.50 23.75 7.70
CA ALA A 215 -1.04 24.78 8.59
C ALA A 215 -1.63 24.19 9.88
N LYS A 216 -2.38 23.08 9.80
CA LYS A 216 -2.89 22.33 10.98
C LYS A 216 -1.75 21.80 11.85
N LYS A 217 -0.70 21.23 11.25
CA LYS A 217 0.50 20.72 11.95
C LYS A 217 1.26 21.86 12.65
N GLN A 218 1.47 22.99 11.98
CA GLN A 218 2.10 24.19 12.57
C GLN A 218 1.29 24.76 13.74
N LYS A 219 -0.03 24.90 13.62
CA LYS A 219 -0.90 25.35 14.73
C LYS A 219 -0.79 24.41 15.94
N ARG A 220 -0.76 23.09 15.73
CA ARG A 220 -0.57 22.09 16.80
C ARG A 220 0.82 22.15 17.45
N THR A 221 1.89 22.46 16.71
CA THR A 221 3.23 22.62 17.32
C THR A 221 3.38 23.93 18.09
N VAL A 222 2.77 25.03 17.63
CA VAL A 222 2.73 26.30 18.36
C VAL A 222 1.97 26.14 19.68
N ALA A 223 0.79 25.50 19.67
CA ALA A 223 0.00 25.23 20.87
C ALA A 223 0.67 24.26 21.88
N LYS A 224 1.65 23.46 21.44
CA LYS A 224 2.41 22.52 22.29
C LYS A 224 3.76 23.05 22.78
N LYS A 225 4.18 24.27 22.42
CA LYS A 225 5.38 24.88 23.03
C LYS A 225 5.08 25.13 24.51
N PRO A 226 5.86 24.59 25.47
CA PRO A 226 5.65 24.90 26.86
C PRO A 226 5.86 26.39 27.08
N VAL A 227 4.88 27.04 27.72
CA VAL A 227 5.07 28.39 28.24
C VAL A 227 6.24 28.32 29.21
N ARG A 228 7.35 29.01 28.90
CA ARG A 228 8.43 29.21 29.88
C ARG A 228 7.85 30.06 31.00
N THR A 229 7.36 29.41 32.06
CA THR A 229 7.06 30.09 33.31
C THR A 229 8.37 30.70 33.80
N ALA A 230 8.49 32.02 33.66
CA ALA A 230 9.55 32.75 34.32
C ALA A 230 9.41 32.45 35.82
N LYS A 231 10.50 31.97 36.47
CA LYS A 231 10.50 31.84 37.93
C LYS A 231 10.13 33.22 38.49
N PRO A 232 9.15 33.33 39.39
CA PRO A 232 8.75 34.63 39.93
C PRO A 232 9.99 35.29 40.56
N ALA A 233 10.19 36.57 40.25
CA ALA A 233 11.28 37.34 40.83
C ALA A 233 11.18 37.25 42.36
N LYS A 234 12.27 36.88 43.05
CA LYS A 234 12.28 36.83 44.51
C LYS A 234 12.04 38.25 45.04
N ILE A 235 10.85 38.49 45.58
CA ILE A 235 10.52 39.74 46.26
C ILE A 235 11.39 39.81 47.52
N PHE A 236 12.42 40.65 47.49
CA PHE A 236 13.32 40.86 48.62
C PHE A 236 12.68 41.89 49.57
N TYR A 237 11.95 41.41 50.57
CA TYR A 237 11.45 42.27 51.64
C TYR A 237 12.62 42.70 52.55
N PRO A 238 12.87 44.00 52.73
CA PRO A 238 13.87 44.46 53.70
C PRO A 238 13.42 44.12 55.12
N LYS A 239 14.31 43.54 55.93
CA LYS A 239 14.00 43.13 57.31
C LYS A 239 13.60 44.35 58.16
N ALA A 240 12.49 44.22 58.88
CA ALA A 240 12.01 45.25 59.80
C ALA A 240 13.03 45.56 60.91
N LYS A 241 13.31 46.84 61.15
CA LYS A 241 14.13 47.30 62.28
C LYS A 241 13.33 47.15 63.59
N LYS A 242 13.95 46.57 64.62
CA LYS A 242 13.39 46.53 65.98
C LYS A 242 13.31 47.96 66.56
N PRO A 243 12.39 48.25 67.51
CA PRO A 243 12.24 49.59 68.05
C PRO A 243 13.42 49.96 68.95
N THR A 244 14.15 51.01 68.57
CA THR A 244 15.20 51.64 69.39
C THR A 244 14.65 52.89 70.08
N THR A 245 14.68 52.89 71.40
CA THR A 245 14.24 54.01 72.24
C THR A 245 15.27 55.15 72.28
N LYS A 246 14.91 56.34 71.78
CA LYS A 246 15.57 57.67 71.97
C LYS A 246 17.02 57.76 71.40
N SER A 247 17.52 58.91 70.91
CA SER A 247 17.08 60.31 71.00
C SER A 247 17.48 61.18 69.78
N SER A 248 16.77 62.32 69.62
CA SER A 248 17.26 63.66 69.21
C SER A 248 17.98 63.95 67.87
N GLY A 249 17.28 64.69 66.98
CA GLY A 249 17.79 65.81 66.12
C GLY A 249 18.70 65.48 64.91
N SER A 250 18.73 66.23 63.80
CA SER A 250 17.97 67.40 63.30
C SER A 250 18.24 67.57 61.78
N VAL A 251 17.22 67.61 60.89
CA VAL A 251 16.70 68.80 60.13
C VAL A 251 17.49 69.24 58.86
N SER A 252 16.72 69.60 57.80
CA SER A 252 17.08 70.29 56.52
C SER A 252 17.65 69.47 55.32
N GLN A 253 16.95 69.30 54.17
CA GLN A 253 16.86 70.16 52.93
C GLN A 253 17.89 69.74 51.82
N THR A 254 17.71 69.80 50.47
CA THR A 254 16.57 70.16 49.57
C THR A 254 16.74 69.67 48.09
N SER A 255 15.62 69.53 47.34
CA SER A 255 15.33 69.96 45.94
C SER A 255 15.98 69.39 44.64
N THR A 256 15.12 69.10 43.62
CA THR A 256 15.27 69.32 42.13
C THR A 256 16.37 68.55 41.33
N GLU A 257 16.36 68.28 40.01
CA GLU A 257 15.47 68.47 38.82
C GLU A 257 15.94 67.60 37.60
N ARG A 258 15.23 67.60 36.45
CA ARG A 258 15.72 67.40 35.03
C ARG A 258 16.21 65.99 34.55
N THR A 259 16.30 65.59 33.27
CA THR A 259 16.00 66.17 31.91
C THR A 259 15.73 65.06 30.84
N ILE A 260 15.25 65.48 29.66
CA ILE A 260 14.87 64.81 28.37
C ILE A 260 16.05 64.11 27.61
N GLN A 261 15.80 63.24 26.60
CA GLN A 261 16.20 63.41 25.16
C GLN A 261 16.54 62.15 24.28
N ASP A 262 15.93 62.07 23.07
CA ASP A 262 16.33 61.55 21.71
C ASP A 262 17.28 60.32 21.48
N ALA A 263 17.44 59.67 20.30
CA ALA A 263 16.64 59.37 19.08
C ALA A 263 17.50 58.52 18.08
N LYS A 264 16.94 58.06 16.93
CA LYS A 264 17.62 57.61 15.66
C LYS A 264 18.44 56.29 15.70
N LEU A 265 18.78 55.57 14.60
CA LEU A 265 18.25 55.37 13.21
C LEU A 265 18.94 54.11 12.57
N SER A 266 18.45 53.70 11.37
CA SER A 266 19.13 52.94 10.28
C SER A 266 19.58 51.47 10.50
N ALA A 267 20.02 50.74 9.45
CA ALA A 267 19.36 50.29 8.19
C ALA A 267 20.33 49.38 7.37
N THR A 268 19.81 48.53 6.47
CA THR A 268 20.52 47.82 5.34
C THR A 268 21.70 46.87 5.69
N ALA A 269 22.28 46.04 4.80
CA ALA A 269 21.78 45.08 3.77
C ALA A 269 23.00 44.35 3.11
N VAL A 270 22.76 43.42 2.15
CA VAL A 270 23.64 43.03 0.99
C VAL A 270 24.46 41.68 1.02
N SER A 271 24.32 40.96 -0.13
CA SER A 271 25.13 39.89 -0.82
C SER A 271 25.61 38.60 -0.11
N ARG A 272 25.28 37.36 -0.54
CA ARG A 272 25.49 36.60 -1.82
C ARG A 272 26.86 35.84 -1.94
N PRO A 273 26.98 34.77 -2.77
CA PRO A 273 27.69 33.52 -2.40
C PRO A 273 28.88 33.15 -3.32
N VAL A 274 29.46 31.94 -3.17
CA VAL A 274 30.01 31.06 -4.25
C VAL A 274 30.53 29.73 -3.67
N ALA A 275 30.33 28.60 -4.38
CA ALA A 275 31.30 27.50 -4.55
C ALA A 275 30.72 26.35 -5.41
N THR A 276 31.18 26.22 -6.65
CA THR A 276 30.90 25.07 -7.53
C THR A 276 31.94 23.96 -7.32
N ARG A 277 31.59 22.70 -7.57
CA ARG A 277 32.60 21.65 -7.79
C ARG A 277 32.11 20.56 -8.75
N THR A 278 32.65 20.60 -9.97
CA THR A 278 32.53 19.54 -10.98
C THR A 278 33.57 18.45 -10.74
N SER A 279 33.26 17.19 -11.09
CA SER A 279 34.30 16.21 -11.39
C SER A 279 33.84 15.22 -12.48
N THR A 280 34.65 15.13 -13.53
CA THR A 280 34.37 14.34 -14.73
C THR A 280 35.33 13.15 -14.77
N ARG A 281 34.85 11.91 -14.89
CA ARG A 281 35.62 10.76 -15.43
C ARG A 281 34.65 9.68 -15.94
N ARG A 282 34.44 9.57 -17.25
CA ARG A 282 35.27 8.95 -18.31
C ARG A 282 34.89 7.49 -18.54
N ARG A 283 33.92 7.26 -19.43
CA ARG A 283 33.68 5.95 -20.08
C ARG A 283 34.95 5.50 -20.80
N LYS A 284 35.21 4.19 -20.81
CA LYS A 284 36.16 3.53 -21.71
C LYS A 284 35.36 2.50 -22.51
N MET A 285 35.27 2.66 -23.82
CA MET A 285 34.88 1.58 -24.72
C MET A 285 36.06 0.62 -24.85
N ILE A 286 35.78 -0.68 -24.93
CA ILE A 286 36.66 -1.68 -25.50
C ILE A 286 35.77 -2.56 -26.40
N GLN A 287 36.23 -2.67 -27.66
CA GLN A 287 35.94 -3.65 -28.71
C GLN A 287 34.71 -4.54 -28.55
#